data_AF-A0A0A6Y9W4-F1
#
_entry.id   AF-A0A0A6Y9W4-F1
#
_cell.length_a   1.000
_cell.length_b   1.000
_cell.length_c   1.000
_cell.angle_alpha   90.00
_cell.angle_beta   90.00
_cell.angle_gamma   90.00
#
_symmetry.space_group_name_H-M   'P 1'
#
loop_
_entity.id
_entity.type
_entity.pdbx_description
1 polymer ?
#
loop_
_entity_poly.entity_id
_entity_poly.type
_entity_poly.pdbx_seq_one_letter_code
_entity_poly.pdbx_strand_id
1 'polypeptide(L)'
;MPFEVFDKRMTPLAKAPSVTIQKRGVISLNKAAHDLVGNAETVELLYDRDRQVMALRAADDSSPHAYAVRNGSKRGPGQAIVSATAFTQHYGIDTTATRRWKPFIEDGMLCVDLTEPGTVITGNRTKPTASIQDAEAAEAAEDLDAVAFQEDPVGDDTIDDS
;
A
#
# COMPACT_ATOMS: atom_id res chain seq x y z
N MET A 1 -21.49 49.85 -26.97
CA MET A 1 -21.12 48.43 -27.09
C MET A 1 -21.24 47.80 -25.70
N PRO A 2 -22.05 46.76 -25.46
CA PRO A 2 -22.13 46.15 -24.14
C PRO A 2 -21.03 45.08 -24.00
N PHE A 3 -20.29 45.14 -22.89
CA PHE A 3 -19.36 44.08 -22.48
C PHE A 3 -20.13 42.95 -21.81
N GLU A 4 -19.75 41.71 -22.10
CA GLU A 4 -20.35 40.50 -21.54
C GLU A 4 -19.61 40.08 -20.25
N VAL A 5 -20.35 39.77 -19.19
CA VAL A 5 -19.80 39.31 -17.91
C VAL A 5 -19.43 37.84 -18.05
N PHE A 6 -18.14 37.53 -17.92
CA PHE A 6 -17.64 36.16 -17.91
C PHE A 6 -18.18 35.39 -16.70
N ASP A 7 -19.24 34.60 -16.89
CA ASP A 7 -19.77 33.71 -15.85
C ASP A 7 -18.87 32.46 -15.72
N LYS A 8 -17.94 32.52 -14.76
CA LYS A 8 -17.03 31.44 -14.36
C LYS A 8 -17.75 30.28 -13.64
N ARG A 9 -18.99 29.95 -14.01
CA ARG A 9 -19.76 28.82 -13.44
C ARG A 9 -19.64 27.50 -14.22
N MET A 10 -18.91 27.48 -15.33
CA MET A 10 -18.59 26.28 -16.10
C MET A 10 -17.12 25.86 -16.01
N THR A 11 -16.44 26.10 -14.89
CA THR A 11 -15.22 25.31 -14.62
C THR A 11 -15.72 23.95 -14.13
N PRO A 12 -15.47 22.82 -14.82
CA PRO A 12 -15.81 21.51 -14.27
C PRO A 12 -14.96 21.31 -13.02
N LEU A 13 -15.51 21.65 -11.86
CA LEU A 13 -14.79 21.63 -10.59
C LEU A 13 -14.58 20.19 -10.11
N ALA A 14 -15.38 19.25 -10.63
CA ALA A 14 -15.19 17.82 -10.44
C ALA A 14 -14.11 17.30 -11.40
N LYS A 15 -12.91 17.06 -10.87
CA LYS A 15 -11.91 16.25 -11.58
C LYS A 15 -12.52 14.88 -11.86
N ALA A 16 -12.40 14.39 -13.09
CA ALA A 16 -12.85 13.05 -13.46
C ALA A 16 -12.33 12.00 -12.45
N PRO A 17 -13.13 11.00 -12.08
CA PRO A 17 -12.69 9.96 -11.16
C PRO A 17 -11.44 9.28 -11.72
N SER A 18 -10.46 9.05 -10.86
CA SER A 18 -9.20 8.42 -11.26
C SER A 18 -8.66 7.54 -10.14
N VAL A 19 -8.18 6.38 -10.55
CA VAL A 19 -7.50 5.40 -9.69
C VAL A 19 -6.06 5.32 -10.14
N THR A 20 -5.13 5.42 -9.21
CA THR A 20 -3.70 5.34 -9.50
C THR A 20 -3.10 4.22 -8.67
N ILE A 21 -2.54 3.22 -9.33
CA ILE A 21 -1.73 2.18 -8.68
C ILE A 21 -0.28 2.66 -8.74
N GLN A 22 0.30 2.84 -7.57
CA GLN A 22 1.67 3.29 -7.40
C GLN A 22 2.61 2.09 -7.29
N LYS A 23 3.92 2.38 -7.33
CA LYS A 23 4.94 1.40 -7.01
C LYS A 23 4.66 0.75 -5.66
N ARG A 24 5.02 -0.53 -5.53
CA ARG A 24 4.82 -1.34 -4.31
C ARG A 24 3.36 -1.61 -3.93
N GLY A 25 2.42 -1.42 -4.86
CA GLY A 25 1.02 -1.83 -4.68
C GLY A 25 0.19 -0.90 -3.81
N VAL A 26 0.56 0.38 -3.69
CA VAL A 26 -0.28 1.38 -3.03
C VAL A 26 -1.30 1.90 -4.03
N ILE A 27 -2.58 1.83 -3.69
CA ILE A 27 -3.66 2.38 -4.52
C ILE A 27 -4.04 3.75 -3.98
N SER A 28 -4.24 4.69 -4.88
CA SER A 28 -4.66 6.04 -4.53
C SER A 28 -5.82 6.50 -5.40
N LEU A 29 -6.87 6.98 -4.72
CA LEU A 29 -8.14 7.43 -5.27
C LEU A 29 -8.23 8.94 -5.14
N ASN A 30 -8.61 9.63 -6.21
CA ASN A 30 -8.98 11.04 -6.06
C ASN A 30 -10.34 11.16 -5.35
N LYS A 31 -10.69 12.38 -4.92
CA LYS A 31 -11.96 12.65 -4.25
C LYS A 31 -13.18 12.12 -5.04
N ALA A 32 -13.24 12.37 -6.34
CA ALA A 32 -14.35 11.87 -7.16
C ALA A 32 -14.47 10.35 -7.17
N ALA A 33 -13.36 9.60 -7.21
CA ALA A 33 -13.38 8.15 -7.12
C ALA A 33 -13.74 7.64 -5.71
N HIS A 34 -13.32 8.36 -4.65
CA HIS A 34 -13.70 8.01 -3.27
C HIS A 34 -15.17 8.28 -2.99
N ASP A 35 -15.71 9.37 -3.53
CA ASP A 35 -17.15 9.71 -3.47
C ASP A 35 -18.01 8.62 -4.15
N LEU A 36 -17.51 7.98 -5.22
CA LEU A 36 -18.21 6.86 -5.89
C LEU A 36 -18.32 5.60 -5.03
N VAL A 37 -17.43 5.40 -4.06
CA VAL A 37 -17.47 4.31 -3.08
C VAL A 37 -18.15 4.77 -1.79
N GLY A 38 -18.90 5.87 -1.84
CA GLY A 38 -19.66 6.40 -0.70
C GLY A 38 -18.79 7.01 0.39
N ASN A 39 -17.56 7.43 0.10
CA ASN A 39 -16.59 7.90 1.09
C ASN A 39 -16.29 6.88 2.20
N ALA A 40 -16.35 5.59 1.89
CA ALA A 40 -16.10 4.52 2.86
C ALA A 40 -14.71 4.66 3.52
N GLU A 41 -14.66 4.42 4.83
CA GLU A 41 -13.42 4.35 5.62
C GLU A 41 -12.72 3.01 5.44
N THR A 42 -13.46 1.99 5.05
CA THR A 42 -13.01 0.62 4.82
C THR A 42 -13.54 0.11 3.49
N VAL A 43 -12.68 -0.55 2.73
CA VAL A 43 -13.03 -1.12 1.42
C VAL A 43 -12.55 -2.55 1.29
N GLU A 44 -13.31 -3.35 0.57
CA GLU A 44 -12.89 -4.67 0.13
C GLU A 44 -12.31 -4.58 -1.29
N LEU A 45 -11.21 -5.30 -1.49
CA LEU A 45 -10.52 -5.42 -2.77
C LEU A 45 -10.90 -6.75 -3.42
N LEU A 46 -11.48 -6.69 -4.61
CA LEU A 46 -11.85 -7.87 -5.39
C LEU A 46 -11.07 -7.92 -6.69
N TYR A 47 -10.82 -9.13 -7.17
CA TYR A 47 -10.16 -9.36 -8.46
C TYR A 47 -10.93 -10.39 -9.26
N ASP A 48 -11.31 -10.01 -10.46
CA ASP A 48 -11.82 -10.92 -11.47
C ASP A 48 -10.63 -11.42 -12.31
N ARG A 49 -10.30 -12.71 -12.18
CA ARG A 49 -9.18 -13.33 -12.91
C ARG A 49 -9.48 -13.52 -14.38
N ASP A 50 -10.75 -13.71 -14.75
CA ASP A 50 -11.16 -14.00 -16.11
C ASP A 50 -11.15 -12.71 -16.96
N ARG A 51 -11.60 -11.60 -16.36
CA ARG A 51 -11.61 -10.27 -17.00
C ARG A 51 -10.35 -9.46 -16.71
N GLN A 52 -9.52 -9.90 -15.78
CA GLN A 52 -8.39 -9.13 -15.22
C GLN A 52 -8.80 -7.74 -14.70
N VAL A 53 -9.98 -7.67 -14.09
CA VAL A 53 -10.56 -6.43 -13.54
C VAL A 53 -10.37 -6.41 -12.03
N MET A 54 -9.84 -5.31 -11.51
CA MET A 54 -9.83 -5.04 -10.06
C MET A 54 -11.08 -4.24 -9.70
N ALA A 55 -11.75 -4.61 -8.60
CA ALA A 55 -12.88 -3.86 -8.07
C ALA A 55 -12.66 -3.46 -6.61
N LEU A 56 -13.20 -2.30 -6.25
CA LEU A 56 -13.23 -1.78 -4.89
C LEU A 56 -14.68 -1.56 -4.48
N ARG A 57 -15.06 -2.09 -3.32
CA ARG A 57 -16.38 -1.86 -2.74
C ARG A 57 -16.27 -1.39 -1.29
N ALA A 58 -17.25 -0.61 -0.84
CA ALA A 58 -17.37 -0.27 0.56
C ALA A 58 -17.57 -1.56 1.37
N ALA A 59 -16.88 -1.68 2.49
CA ALA A 59 -16.97 -2.82 3.38
C ALA A 59 -17.16 -2.36 4.82
N ASP A 60 -17.75 -3.23 5.65
CA ASP A 60 -17.86 -3.00 7.08
C ASP A 60 -16.49 -3.21 7.76
N ASP A 61 -16.20 -2.43 8.80
CA ASP A 61 -14.93 -2.51 9.55
C ASP A 61 -14.77 -3.87 10.27
N SER A 62 -15.87 -4.59 10.50
CA SER A 62 -15.86 -5.93 11.07
C SER A 62 -15.48 -7.02 10.05
N SER A 63 -15.35 -6.71 8.76
CA SER A 63 -15.00 -7.71 7.74
C SER A 63 -13.50 -8.07 7.83
N PRO A 64 -13.13 -9.36 7.86
CA PRO A 64 -11.73 -9.79 7.89
C PRO A 64 -10.94 -9.41 6.62
N HIS A 65 -11.64 -9.01 5.55
CA HIS A 65 -11.05 -8.60 4.28
C HIS A 65 -11.18 -7.10 4.02
N ALA A 66 -11.56 -6.32 5.03
CA ALA A 66 -11.61 -4.87 4.96
C ALA A 66 -10.20 -4.26 4.97
N TYR A 67 -9.94 -3.37 4.02
CA TYR A 67 -8.75 -2.54 3.95
C TYR A 67 -9.09 -1.11 4.33
N ALA A 68 -8.38 -0.56 5.30
CA ALA A 68 -8.55 0.83 5.73
C ALA A 68 -8.14 1.82 4.63
N VAL A 69 -9.05 2.76 4.34
CA VAL A 69 -8.84 3.91 3.48
C VAL A 69 -8.29 5.06 4.30
N ARG A 70 -7.08 5.51 3.98
CA ARG A 70 -6.43 6.62 4.67
C ARG A 70 -6.44 7.88 3.82
N ASN A 71 -6.69 9.03 4.45
CA ASN A 71 -6.60 10.31 3.76
C ASN A 71 -5.12 10.77 3.69
N GLY A 72 -4.60 10.90 2.46
CA GLY A 72 -3.20 11.21 2.19
C GLY A 72 -2.75 12.65 2.45
N SER A 73 -3.67 13.58 2.77
CA SER A 73 -3.31 14.97 3.08
C SER A 73 -4.26 15.60 4.09
N LYS A 74 -3.70 16.34 5.05
CA LYS A 74 -4.44 17.24 5.95
C LYS A 74 -4.71 18.63 5.34
N ARG A 75 -4.12 18.97 4.18
CA ARG A 75 -4.05 20.35 3.64
C ARG A 75 -4.34 20.47 2.14
N GLY A 76 -5.16 19.59 1.55
CA GLY A 76 -5.53 19.66 0.13
C GLY A 76 -6.70 18.75 -0.21
N PRO A 77 -7.22 18.79 -1.46
CA PRO A 77 -8.32 17.92 -1.87
C PRO A 77 -7.94 16.46 -1.59
N GLY A 78 -8.67 15.86 -0.63
CA GLY A 78 -8.32 14.58 -0.02
C GLY A 78 -8.12 13.49 -1.07
N GLN A 79 -6.93 12.91 -1.06
CA GLN A 79 -6.65 11.68 -1.79
C GLN A 79 -6.85 10.53 -0.80
N ALA A 80 -7.71 9.58 -1.15
CA ALA A 80 -7.87 8.34 -0.40
C ALA A 80 -6.76 7.37 -0.81
N ILE A 81 -6.13 6.70 0.16
CA ILE A 81 -5.01 5.78 -0.05
C ILE A 81 -5.37 4.44 0.59
N VAL A 82 -5.19 3.37 -0.16
CA VAL A 82 -5.41 1.99 0.28
C VAL A 82 -4.11 1.21 0.10
N SER A 83 -3.68 0.52 1.15
CA SER A 83 -2.48 -0.32 1.12
C SER A 83 -2.84 -1.69 0.55
N ALA A 84 -2.69 -1.85 -0.77
CA ALA A 84 -3.06 -3.06 -1.50
C ALA A 84 -1.85 -3.93 -1.88
N THR A 85 -0.72 -3.79 -1.18
CA THR A 85 0.52 -4.50 -1.50
C THR A 85 0.32 -6.01 -1.56
N ALA A 86 -0.30 -6.60 -0.54
CA ALA A 86 -0.60 -8.04 -0.52
C ALA A 86 -1.53 -8.46 -1.68
N PHE A 87 -2.55 -7.65 -1.99
CA PHE A 87 -3.47 -7.90 -3.10
C PHE A 87 -2.74 -7.89 -4.45
N THR A 88 -1.94 -6.85 -4.72
CA THR A 88 -1.20 -6.72 -5.98
C THR A 88 -0.16 -7.83 -6.17
N GLN A 89 0.50 -8.25 -5.08
CA GLN A 89 1.44 -9.37 -5.11
C GLN A 89 0.73 -10.71 -5.33
N HIS A 90 -0.38 -10.94 -4.64
CA HIS A 90 -1.15 -12.19 -4.73
C HIS A 90 -1.70 -12.43 -6.14
N TYR A 91 -2.16 -11.38 -6.82
CA TYR A 91 -2.71 -11.47 -8.18
C TYR A 91 -1.70 -11.13 -9.30
N GLY A 92 -0.44 -10.86 -8.96
CA GLY A 92 0.62 -10.60 -9.95
C GLY A 92 0.42 -9.31 -10.75
N ILE A 93 -0.20 -8.28 -10.17
CA ILE A 93 -0.44 -7.00 -10.83
C ILE A 93 0.90 -6.27 -11.01
N ASP A 94 1.20 -5.81 -12.24
CA ASP A 94 2.41 -5.04 -12.54
C ASP A 94 2.40 -3.69 -11.80
N THR A 95 3.22 -3.59 -10.75
CA THR A 95 3.42 -2.37 -9.96
C THR A 95 4.83 -1.78 -10.16
N THR A 96 5.52 -2.14 -11.24
CA THR A 96 6.87 -1.62 -11.54
C THR A 96 6.87 -0.11 -11.80
N ALA A 97 5.80 0.38 -12.42
CA ALA A 97 5.57 1.79 -12.71
C ALA A 97 4.27 2.28 -12.05
N THR A 98 4.25 3.55 -11.65
CA THR A 98 3.01 4.20 -11.24
C THR A 98 2.16 4.45 -12.47
N ARG A 99 0.94 3.94 -12.46
CA ARG A 99 -0.02 4.05 -13.57
C ARG A 99 -1.36 4.53 -13.07
N ARG A 100 -2.07 5.28 -13.90
CA ARG A 100 -3.41 5.81 -13.63
C ARG A 100 -4.41 5.26 -14.64
N TRP A 101 -5.56 4.86 -14.11
CA TRP A 101 -6.70 4.39 -14.88
C TRP A 101 -7.93 5.26 -14.61
N LYS A 102 -8.83 5.26 -15.60
CA LYS A 102 -10.18 5.77 -15.45
C LYS A 102 -11.06 4.62 -14.94
N PRO A 103 -11.58 4.70 -13.71
CA PRO A 103 -12.47 3.66 -13.21
C PRO A 103 -13.85 3.77 -13.85
N PHE A 104 -14.61 2.69 -13.75
CA PHE A 104 -16.03 2.62 -14.08
C PHE A 104 -16.79 1.97 -12.92
N ILE A 105 -18.10 2.20 -12.87
CA ILE A 105 -18.97 1.60 -11.84
C ILE A 105 -19.71 0.43 -12.46
N GLU A 106 -19.63 -0.72 -11.81
CA GLU A 106 -20.35 -1.94 -12.16
C GLU A 106 -20.89 -2.54 -10.86
N ASP A 107 -22.21 -2.76 -10.78
CA ASP A 107 -22.89 -3.32 -9.60
C ASP A 107 -22.59 -2.63 -8.26
N GLY A 108 -22.41 -1.29 -8.29
CA GLY A 108 -22.08 -0.51 -7.10
C GLY A 108 -20.63 -0.64 -6.63
N MET A 109 -19.77 -1.28 -7.44
CA MET A 109 -18.34 -1.42 -7.20
C MET A 109 -17.56 -0.52 -8.15
N LEU A 110 -16.46 0.06 -7.64
CA LEU A 110 -15.53 0.83 -8.43
C LEU A 110 -14.53 -0.11 -9.11
N CYS A 111 -14.71 -0.33 -10.40
CA CYS A 111 -13.92 -1.25 -11.20
C CYS A 111 -12.83 -0.54 -12.00
N VAL A 112 -11.71 -1.24 -12.19
CA VAL A 112 -10.55 -0.83 -12.96
C VAL A 112 -10.14 -1.98 -13.86
N ASP A 113 -10.19 -1.74 -15.16
CA ASP A 113 -9.69 -2.68 -16.16
C ASP A 113 -8.17 -2.61 -16.22
N LEU A 114 -7.49 -3.71 -15.87
CA LEU A 114 -6.04 -3.80 -15.92
C LEU A 114 -5.52 -4.32 -17.27
N THR A 115 -6.41 -4.78 -18.16
CA THR A 115 -6.05 -5.13 -19.55
C THR A 115 -5.78 -3.87 -20.37
N GLU A 116 -6.46 -2.77 -20.05
CA GLU A 116 -6.19 -1.48 -20.65
C GLU A 116 -4.87 -0.90 -20.11
N PRO A 117 -3.97 -0.43 -21.00
CA PRO A 117 -2.72 0.17 -20.58
C PRO A 117 -2.99 1.48 -19.83
N GLY A 118 -2.80 1.47 -18.51
CA GLY A 118 -2.91 2.66 -17.68
C GLY A 118 -1.91 3.75 -18.09
N THR A 119 -2.29 5.01 -17.90
CA THR A 119 -1.42 6.16 -18.18
C THR A 119 -0.27 6.19 -17.17
N VAL A 120 0.97 6.04 -17.65
CA VAL A 120 2.16 6.08 -16.79
C VAL A 120 2.33 7.47 -16.21
N ILE A 121 2.45 7.55 -14.88
CA ILE A 121 2.78 8.78 -14.16
C ILE A 121 4.25 8.74 -13.79
N THR A 122 5.06 9.54 -14.48
CA THR A 122 6.45 9.79 -14.10
C THR A 122 6.47 10.90 -13.05
N GLY A 123 6.91 10.55 -11.84
CA GLY A 123 7.13 11.54 -10.78
C GLY A 123 8.54 12.11 -10.87
N ASN A 124 8.68 13.44 -10.85
CA ASN A 124 9.98 14.14 -10.80
C ASN A 124 10.66 14.06 -9.41
N ARG A 125 10.42 12.99 -8.63
CA ARG A 125 10.92 12.81 -7.26
C ARG A 125 11.75 11.53 -7.17
N THR A 126 13.03 11.66 -7.47
CA THR A 126 14.08 10.83 -6.90
C THR A 126 14.34 11.30 -5.47
N LYS A 127 13.75 10.62 -4.47
CA LYS A 127 14.39 10.53 -3.15
C LYS A 127 14.70 9.06 -2.91
N PRO A 128 15.97 8.65 -2.83
CA PRO A 128 16.34 7.30 -2.44
C PRO A 128 15.96 7.11 -0.97
N THR A 129 15.00 6.24 -0.68
CA THR A 129 14.88 5.67 0.66
C THR A 129 15.45 4.27 0.57
N ALA A 130 16.64 4.12 1.14
CA ALA A 130 17.33 2.86 1.31
C ALA A 130 16.42 1.83 1.97
N SER A 131 16.30 0.68 1.32
CA SER A 131 15.73 -0.54 1.85
C SER A 131 16.57 -0.97 3.06
N ILE A 132 15.96 -1.08 4.24
CA ILE A 132 16.52 -1.92 5.30
C ILE A 132 15.65 -3.17 5.30
N GLN A 133 16.16 -4.22 4.68
CA GLN A 133 15.81 -5.63 4.88
C GLN A 133 16.68 -6.40 3.89
N ASP A 134 17.82 -6.88 4.38
CA ASP A 134 18.51 -8.11 3.98
C ASP A 134 19.79 -8.24 4.83
N ALA A 135 19.67 -8.98 5.94
CA ALA A 135 20.75 -9.55 6.74
C ALA A 135 20.11 -10.74 7.50
N GLU A 136 19.84 -11.83 6.80
CA GLU A 136 20.77 -12.94 6.56
C GLU A 136 20.78 -13.90 7.77
N ALA A 137 19.88 -14.88 7.67
CA ALA A 137 19.96 -16.14 8.35
C ALA A 137 20.62 -17.13 7.39
N ALA A 138 21.92 -17.42 7.57
CA ALA A 138 22.59 -18.62 7.08
C ALA A 138 24.07 -18.61 7.51
N GLU A 139 24.40 -19.23 8.63
CA GLU A 139 25.67 -19.97 8.80
C GLU A 139 25.36 -21.08 9.81
N ALA A 140 25.15 -22.28 9.30
CA ALA A 140 24.96 -23.52 10.04
C ALA A 140 26.28 -24.31 10.02
N ALA A 141 26.61 -24.96 11.15
CA ALA A 141 27.46 -26.15 11.33
C ALA A 141 28.79 -26.19 10.55
N GLU A 142 29.96 -26.33 11.16
CA GLU A 142 30.51 -27.52 11.83
C GLU A 142 31.75 -27.01 12.62
N ASP A 143 32.04 -27.46 13.84
CA ASP A 143 33.00 -28.54 14.01
C ASP A 143 32.91 -29.19 15.40
N LEU A 144 33.28 -30.47 15.41
CA LEU A 144 33.04 -31.47 16.45
C LEU A 144 34.18 -31.55 17.49
N ASP A 145 33.78 -31.77 18.75
CA ASP A 145 34.31 -32.75 19.71
C ASP A 145 35.83 -32.79 20.04
N ALA A 146 36.18 -32.42 21.29
CA ALA A 146 37.35 -32.97 22.00
C ALA A 146 37.27 -32.76 23.53
N VAL A 147 36.60 -33.72 24.19
CA VAL A 147 36.95 -34.42 25.44
C VAL A 147 37.83 -33.77 26.54
N ALA A 148 37.31 -33.90 27.77
CA ALA A 148 37.98 -34.27 29.03
C ALA A 148 38.81 -33.20 29.78
N PHE A 149 38.36 -32.78 30.96
CA PHE A 149 38.69 -33.46 32.22
C PHE A 149 37.87 -32.88 33.39
N GLN A 150 37.44 -33.79 34.23
CA GLN A 150 36.79 -33.58 35.52
C GLN A 150 37.83 -33.14 36.57
N GLU A 151 37.36 -32.59 37.70
CA GLU A 151 37.90 -32.68 39.08
C GLU A 151 37.92 -31.33 39.84
N ASP A 152 36.86 -31.08 40.62
CA ASP A 152 36.94 -30.51 41.99
C ASP A 152 37.98 -31.30 42.81
N PRO A 153 38.63 -30.80 43.90
CA PRO A 153 37.98 -30.12 45.03
C PRO A 153 38.87 -29.19 45.93
N VAL A 154 38.30 -28.77 47.09
CA VAL A 154 38.96 -28.25 48.32
C VAL A 154 39.46 -26.80 48.21
N GLY A 155 39.20 -25.88 49.12
CA GLY A 155 38.72 -25.92 50.50
C GLY A 155 39.47 -24.82 51.28
N ASP A 156 38.72 -24.06 52.08
CA ASP A 156 39.08 -23.43 53.36
C ASP A 156 40.40 -22.64 53.53
N ASP A 157 40.28 -21.33 53.83
CA ASP A 157 40.98 -20.57 54.89
C ASP A 157 40.54 -19.09 54.74
N THR A 158 39.66 -18.56 55.60
CA THR A 158 40.02 -17.77 56.79
C THR A 158 41.23 -16.87 56.53
N ILE A 159 41.10 -15.53 56.51
CA ILE A 159 41.67 -14.61 57.53
C ILE A 159 40.90 -13.28 57.49
N ASP A 160 40.46 -12.91 58.68
CA ASP A 160 39.90 -11.65 59.16
C ASP A 160 40.97 -10.55 59.30
N ASP A 161 40.51 -9.34 59.62
CA ASP A 161 41.25 -8.28 60.33
C ASP A 161 42.11 -7.28 59.53
N SER A 162 41.55 -6.08 59.33
CA SER A 162 41.99 -4.79 59.93
C SER A 162 41.47 -3.59 59.12
#